data_AF-A0A1D1Y9W7-F1
#
_entry.id   AF-A0A1D1Y9W7-F1
#
_cell.length_a   1.000
_cell.length_b   1.000
_cell.length_c   1.000
_cell.angle_alpha   90.00
_cell.angle_beta   90.00
_cell.angle_gamma   90.00
#
_symmetry.space_group_name_H-M   'P 1'
#
loop_
_entity.id
_entity.type
_entity.pdbx_description
1 polymer ?
#
loop_
_entity_poly.entity_id
_entity_poly.type
_entity_poly.pdbx_seq_one_letter_code
_entity_poly.pdbx_strand_id
1 'polypeptide(L)'
;MARSPEMGLEKQRGARAGGNLGEAELKRELRRLAGAIASGQEGDDDAAGIEALERASTVLSALRGIRLGVGRNGNGVGGSGNGKGPSGGPTEQQRKPSPAAETDAVPEHFLCPISSEIMKDPVVLATGETGSEDTMIHTQVDENSVTDKSGFEIRTEETYDRSFIESWLNAGHRTCPRTQQVLSHSILTPNHLLRRMVSEWCESHGVELPTPRYPQHHECDPDGGAVTRGERLQLGCLLDKISSPSVSDQKEAARELRLLTKRTPPFRALLGETPGSIPRLLALLSDVDLSRHPDLQEDLVTTLLNVSIHDSNKKLVGDNPQAIPLLVDALAAAGTMDARSNAAAALFTLSALDANKLRIGEMGAILPLVKLLEEGSPAAKKDAASAIFNLCMAHENRSRAVKEGAVPVLLGTVAEQTLVDESLAILAMLAGNQEAVEEMGSHGGVPCLLGIIRDSTCGRNRENSAVILYAVCINDRTKLREVREEEELHGTISQLAQNGTSRARRKAAGILDRMNRTRDVAYFSM
;
A
#
# COMPACT_ATOMS: atom_id res chain seq x y z
N MET A 1 51.87 21.81 37.92
CA MET A 1 52.26 20.86 38.99
C MET A 1 51.78 19.47 38.58
N ALA A 2 52.53 18.41 38.86
CA ALA A 2 52.16 17.05 38.47
C ALA A 2 52.33 16.07 39.66
N ARG A 3 51.30 15.27 39.93
CA ARG A 3 51.37 14.02 40.72
C ARG A 3 50.26 13.05 40.26
N SER A 4 50.69 11.88 39.80
CA SER A 4 49.94 10.60 39.86
C SER A 4 50.10 10.02 41.29
N PRO A 5 49.53 8.84 41.69
CA PRO A 5 48.82 7.79 40.94
C PRO A 5 47.36 7.62 41.48
N GLU A 6 46.55 6.56 41.29
CA GLU A 6 46.75 5.10 41.16
C GLU A 6 45.82 4.42 40.11
N MET A 7 46.15 3.18 39.75
CA MET A 7 45.31 2.32 38.90
C MET A 7 44.46 1.37 39.74
N GLY A 8 43.16 1.31 39.45
CA GLY A 8 42.25 0.24 39.90
C GLY A 8 41.60 -0.43 38.70
N LEU A 9 41.88 -1.71 38.47
CA LEU A 9 41.22 -2.52 37.44
C LEU A 9 39.94 -3.13 38.01
N GLU A 10 38.75 -2.67 37.59
CA GLU A 10 37.59 -3.56 37.64
C GLU A 10 36.53 -3.36 36.53
N LYS A 11 36.43 -4.42 35.70
CA LYS A 11 35.26 -5.00 35.02
C LYS A 11 34.18 -4.05 34.46
N GLN A 12 34.00 -4.16 33.13
CA GLN A 12 32.71 -3.94 32.49
C GLN A 12 31.58 -4.66 33.25
N ARG A 13 30.51 -3.94 33.59
CA ARG A 13 29.22 -4.51 33.97
C ARG A 13 28.09 -3.74 33.29
N GLY A 14 27.50 -4.35 32.27
CA GLY A 14 26.22 -3.89 31.73
C GLY A 14 25.08 -4.22 32.70
N ALA A 15 24.25 -3.22 32.99
CA ALA A 15 22.90 -3.38 33.55
C ALA A 15 21.97 -2.69 32.55
N ARG A 16 21.18 -3.39 31.72
CA ARG A 16 20.05 -4.26 32.11
C ARG A 16 19.02 -3.53 33.00
N ALA A 17 18.45 -2.44 32.46
CA ALA A 17 17.27 -1.77 32.98
C ALA A 17 15.98 -2.23 32.24
N GLY A 18 15.83 -3.55 32.04
CA GLY A 18 14.65 -4.15 31.42
C GLY A 18 13.45 -4.21 32.38
N GLY A 19 12.98 -3.05 32.82
CA GLY A 19 11.75 -2.93 33.61
C GLY A 19 10.53 -2.89 32.70
N ASN A 20 9.54 -3.76 32.95
CA ASN A 20 8.25 -3.67 32.27
C ASN A 20 7.51 -2.40 32.73
N LEU A 21 7.62 -1.34 31.93
CA LEU A 21 6.88 -0.10 32.12
C LEU A 21 5.37 -0.38 32.14
N GLY A 22 4.67 0.17 33.13
CA GLY A 22 3.23 -0.03 33.27
C GLY A 22 2.44 0.59 32.12
N GLU A 23 1.25 0.08 31.84
CA GLU A 23 0.40 0.54 30.73
C GLU A 23 0.14 2.06 30.77
N ALA A 24 -0.04 2.62 31.96
CA ALA A 24 -0.24 4.07 32.17
C ALA A 24 1.00 4.91 31.83
N GLU A 25 2.20 4.33 31.92
CA GLU A 25 3.47 4.99 31.66
C GLU A 25 3.88 4.87 30.19
N LEU A 26 3.67 3.71 29.56
CA LEU A 26 3.74 3.55 28.12
C LEU A 26 2.72 4.45 27.39
N LYS A 27 1.49 4.60 27.92
CA LYS A 27 0.51 5.59 27.42
C LYS A 27 0.97 7.04 27.60
N ARG A 28 1.80 7.34 28.61
CA ARG A 28 2.38 8.67 28.85
C ARG A 28 3.51 8.96 27.85
N GLU A 29 4.42 8.01 27.65
CA GLU A 29 5.52 8.13 26.69
C GLU A 29 5.02 8.17 25.25
N LEU A 30 4.01 7.38 24.88
CA LEU A 30 3.37 7.47 23.55
C LEU A 30 2.78 8.87 23.29
N ARG A 31 2.15 9.48 24.31
CA ARG A 31 1.64 10.86 24.20
C ARG A 31 2.78 11.88 24.12
N ARG A 32 3.91 11.66 24.80
CA ARG A 32 5.10 12.50 24.70
C ARG A 32 5.73 12.44 23.30
N LEU A 33 5.92 11.23 22.77
CA LEU A 33 6.47 11.00 21.42
C LEU A 33 5.54 11.55 20.34
N ALA A 34 4.23 11.29 20.41
CA ALA A 34 3.25 11.88 19.49
C ALA A 34 3.22 13.41 19.58
N GLY A 35 3.40 13.98 20.78
CA GLY A 35 3.55 15.42 20.99
C GLY A 35 4.81 16.00 20.35
N ALA A 36 5.95 15.31 20.47
CA ALA A 36 7.22 15.72 19.87
C ALA A 36 7.20 15.64 18.33
N ILE A 37 6.63 14.56 17.77
CA ILE A 37 6.40 14.40 16.32
C ILE A 37 5.48 15.51 15.79
N ALA A 38 4.44 15.89 16.56
CA ALA A 38 3.52 16.97 16.18
C ALA A 38 4.09 18.39 16.38
N SER A 39 5.01 18.60 17.34
CA SER A 39 5.64 19.90 17.57
C SER A 39 6.88 20.14 16.69
N GLY A 40 7.52 19.07 16.21
CA GLY A 40 8.77 19.15 15.43
C GLY A 40 9.96 19.64 16.24
N GLN A 41 10.00 19.33 17.54
CA GLN A 41 11.05 19.74 18.48
C GLN A 41 12.15 18.68 18.68
N GLU A 42 12.70 18.17 17.58
CA GLU A 42 14.03 17.54 17.53
C GLU A 42 14.70 18.05 16.25
N GLY A 43 16.00 18.38 16.33
CA GLY A 43 16.61 19.40 15.46
C GLY A 43 17.28 18.84 14.20
N ASP A 44 16.91 19.42 13.05
CA ASP A 44 17.54 19.43 11.71
C ASP A 44 18.07 18.13 11.06
N ASP A 45 18.17 17.00 11.76
CA ASP A 45 18.39 15.66 11.19
C ASP A 45 17.06 14.90 11.04
N ASP A 46 16.64 14.61 9.81
CA ASP A 46 15.44 13.80 9.52
C ASP A 46 15.49 12.40 10.16
N ALA A 47 16.70 11.90 10.46
CA ALA A 47 16.93 10.65 11.19
C ALA A 47 16.30 10.63 12.60
N ALA A 48 16.29 11.76 13.33
CA ALA A 48 15.69 11.83 14.66
C ALA A 48 14.16 11.68 14.61
N GLY A 49 13.52 12.27 13.59
CA GLY A 49 12.08 12.09 13.34
C GLY A 49 11.70 10.64 13.02
N ILE A 50 12.59 9.92 12.33
CA ILE A 50 12.43 8.47 12.06
C ILE A 50 12.60 7.65 13.34
N GLU A 51 13.63 7.92 14.17
CA GLU A 51 13.80 7.23 15.47
C GLU A 51 12.59 7.44 16.39
N ALA A 52 12.03 8.66 16.44
CA ALA A 52 10.83 8.96 17.22
C ALA A 52 9.59 8.16 16.75
N LEU A 53 9.44 7.95 15.43
CA LEU A 53 8.38 7.12 14.85
C LEU A 53 8.58 5.63 15.15
N GLU A 54 9.80 5.10 15.01
CA GLU A 54 10.11 3.70 15.35
C GLU A 54 9.90 3.41 16.85
N ARG A 55 10.29 4.36 17.71
CA ARG A 55 10.05 4.29 19.16
C ARG A 55 8.57 4.36 19.50
N ALA A 56 7.79 5.22 18.82
CA ALA A 56 6.34 5.26 18.99
C ALA A 56 5.67 3.93 18.57
N SER A 57 6.12 3.34 17.45
CA SER A 57 5.67 2.01 16.99
C SER A 57 6.01 0.89 18.00
N THR A 58 7.20 0.94 18.59
CA THR A 58 7.64 0.01 19.64
C THR A 58 6.78 0.14 20.91
N VAL A 59 6.49 1.36 21.36
CA VAL A 59 5.61 1.61 22.52
C VAL A 59 4.16 1.18 22.25
N LEU A 60 3.64 1.39 21.03
CA LEU A 60 2.34 0.88 20.60
C LEU A 60 2.29 -0.65 20.65
N SER A 61 3.35 -1.32 20.20
CA SER A 61 3.47 -2.79 20.24
C SER A 61 3.51 -3.32 21.67
N ALA A 62 4.24 -2.66 22.58
CA ALA A 62 4.25 -3.00 24.01
C ALA A 62 2.87 -2.81 24.67
N LEU A 63 2.17 -1.71 24.36
CA LEU A 63 0.79 -1.48 24.82
C LEU A 63 -0.20 -2.53 24.28
N ARG A 64 -0.03 -2.96 23.03
CA ARG A 64 -0.83 -4.05 22.44
C ARG A 64 -0.59 -5.37 23.17
N GLY A 65 0.66 -5.70 23.51
CA GLY A 65 1.02 -6.88 24.29
C GLY A 65 0.38 -6.91 25.69
N ILE A 66 0.38 -5.78 26.41
CA ILE A 66 -0.30 -5.67 27.71
C ILE A 66 -1.81 -5.83 27.55
N ARG A 67 -2.42 -5.18 26.55
CA ARG A 67 -3.86 -5.22 26.29
C ARG A 67 -4.37 -6.59 25.83
N LEU A 68 -3.49 -7.47 25.36
CA LEU A 68 -3.77 -8.86 25.01
C LEU A 68 -3.63 -9.84 26.20
N GLY A 69 -3.24 -9.37 27.39
CA GLY A 69 -3.41 -10.13 28.62
C GLY A 69 -2.60 -11.43 28.74
N VAL A 70 -1.39 -11.49 28.17
CA VAL A 70 -0.53 -12.69 28.22
C VAL A 70 -0.17 -13.02 29.68
N GLY A 71 -0.86 -14.01 30.24
CA GLY A 71 -0.69 -14.49 31.60
C GLY A 71 0.69 -15.12 31.81
N ARG A 72 1.29 -14.86 32.98
CA ARG A 72 2.57 -15.45 33.39
C ARG A 72 2.42 -16.94 33.66
N ASN A 73 3.08 -17.79 32.87
CA ASN A 73 3.45 -19.12 33.36
C ASN A 73 4.64 -18.98 34.32
N GLY A 74 4.41 -19.26 35.60
CA GLY A 74 5.44 -19.31 36.64
C GLY A 74 5.36 -20.63 37.40
N ASN A 75 6.40 -21.46 37.29
CA ASN A 75 6.47 -22.73 38.02
C ASN A 75 6.50 -22.50 39.54
N GLY A 76 5.69 -23.27 40.26
CA GLY A 76 5.70 -23.36 41.73
C GLY A 76 5.54 -24.83 42.14
N VAL A 77 6.36 -25.29 43.10
CA VAL A 77 6.54 -26.73 43.38
C VAL A 77 5.95 -27.13 44.74
N GLY A 78 5.21 -28.24 44.74
CA GLY A 78 5.11 -29.15 45.89
C GLY A 78 3.91 -28.95 46.84
N GLY A 79 3.30 -30.07 47.24
CA GLY A 79 2.25 -30.11 48.27
C GLY A 79 1.54 -31.47 48.33
N SER A 80 1.87 -32.30 49.32
CA SER A 80 1.24 -33.61 49.55
C SER A 80 0.13 -33.53 50.60
N GLY A 81 -0.99 -34.24 50.43
CA GLY A 81 -2.07 -34.28 51.42
C GLY A 81 -3.19 -35.31 51.16
N ASN A 82 -3.41 -36.23 52.11
CA ASN A 82 -4.54 -37.17 52.13
C ASN A 82 -5.82 -36.52 52.69
N GLY A 83 -7.03 -36.97 52.30
CA GLY A 83 -8.27 -36.52 52.96
C GLY A 83 -9.60 -37.12 52.49
N LYS A 84 -9.96 -38.29 53.06
CA LYS A 84 -11.30 -38.91 53.26
C LYS A 84 -12.58 -38.13 52.85
N GLY A 85 -13.55 -38.84 52.24
CA GLY A 85 -15.00 -38.50 52.26
C GLY A 85 -15.69 -38.88 53.59
N PRO A 86 -16.99 -39.29 53.64
CA PRO A 86 -17.90 -39.67 52.54
C PRO A 86 -19.38 -39.20 52.75
N SER A 87 -20.34 -39.99 52.25
CA SER A 87 -21.81 -39.95 52.44
C SER A 87 -22.62 -38.99 51.54
N GLY A 88 -23.76 -39.40 50.96
CA GLY A 88 -24.39 -40.74 50.98
C GLY A 88 -25.47 -40.92 49.91
N GLY A 89 -25.79 -42.18 49.58
CA GLY A 89 -26.99 -42.56 48.79
C GLY A 89 -28.21 -42.79 49.70
N PRO A 90 -29.19 -43.66 49.35
CA PRO A 90 -29.28 -44.59 48.22
C PRO A 90 -30.48 -44.23 47.28
N THR A 91 -30.97 -44.96 46.26
CA THR A 91 -30.73 -46.29 45.61
C THR A 91 -31.23 -46.17 44.13
N GLU A 92 -31.50 -47.16 43.25
CA GLU A 92 -31.59 -48.63 43.29
C GLU A 92 -31.31 -49.28 41.90
N GLN A 93 -31.24 -50.62 41.88
CA GLN A 93 -31.37 -51.59 40.78
C GLN A 93 -30.60 -51.42 39.45
N GLN A 94 -29.83 -52.47 39.14
CA GLN A 94 -29.10 -52.67 37.90
C GLN A 94 -29.97 -53.30 36.80
N ARG A 95 -29.78 -52.88 35.55
CA ARG A 95 -29.86 -53.76 34.37
C ARG A 95 -28.73 -53.42 33.39
N LYS A 96 -27.98 -54.42 32.95
CA LYS A 96 -27.16 -54.31 31.73
C LYS A 96 -28.05 -54.56 30.50
N PRO A 97 -27.96 -53.69 29.49
CA PRO A 97 -27.96 -54.17 28.12
C PRO A 97 -26.94 -53.44 27.23
N SER A 98 -26.17 -54.20 26.45
CA SER A 98 -25.59 -53.83 25.14
C SER A 98 -24.60 -52.64 25.05
N PRO A 99 -23.76 -52.57 23.99
CA PRO A 99 -23.10 -51.32 23.63
C PRO A 99 -24.13 -50.37 23.02
N ALA A 100 -24.14 -49.10 23.46
CA ALA A 100 -25.05 -48.08 22.98
C ALA A 100 -24.26 -46.80 22.66
N ALA A 101 -24.46 -46.30 21.43
CA ALA A 101 -24.09 -44.97 20.92
C ALA A 101 -22.76 -44.37 21.40
N GLU A 102 -21.73 -44.46 20.55
CA GLU A 102 -20.77 -43.36 20.46
C GLU A 102 -21.52 -42.10 19.98
N THR A 103 -21.07 -40.93 20.42
CA THR A 103 -21.85 -39.68 20.33
C THR A 103 -21.88 -39.09 18.91
N ASP A 104 -23.05 -38.56 18.50
CA ASP A 104 -23.29 -37.83 17.24
C ASP A 104 -22.57 -36.45 17.12
N ALA A 105 -21.36 -36.33 17.67
CA ALA A 105 -20.55 -35.12 17.61
C ALA A 105 -19.71 -35.10 16.32
N VAL A 106 -19.67 -33.95 15.64
CA VAL A 106 -18.82 -33.76 14.45
C VAL A 106 -17.34 -33.87 14.85
N PRO A 107 -16.52 -34.70 14.17
CA PRO A 107 -15.09 -34.74 14.38
C PRO A 107 -14.44 -33.36 14.18
N GLU A 108 -13.61 -32.95 15.13
CA GLU A 108 -13.01 -31.59 15.16
C GLU A 108 -12.20 -31.27 13.89
N HIS A 109 -11.56 -32.27 13.29
CA HIS A 109 -10.80 -32.12 12.03
C HIS A 109 -11.67 -31.92 10.78
N PHE A 110 -13.00 -31.99 10.89
CA PHE A 110 -13.95 -31.57 9.84
C PHE A 110 -14.44 -30.13 10.03
N LEU A 111 -14.09 -29.46 11.14
CA LEU A 111 -14.50 -28.09 11.44
C LEU A 111 -13.45 -27.07 10.96
N CYS A 112 -13.91 -25.97 10.36
CA CYS A 112 -13.07 -24.87 9.91
C CYS A 112 -12.47 -24.12 11.12
N PRO A 113 -11.15 -23.98 11.26
CA PRO A 113 -10.54 -23.29 12.41
C PRO A 113 -10.87 -21.78 12.55
N ILE A 114 -11.59 -21.19 11.59
CA ILE A 114 -12.01 -19.78 11.62
C ILE A 114 -13.46 -19.62 12.14
N SER A 115 -14.35 -20.55 11.81
CA SER A 115 -15.80 -20.46 12.09
C SER A 115 -16.35 -21.57 12.98
N SER A 116 -15.59 -22.63 13.22
CA SER A 116 -16.03 -23.87 13.86
C SER A 116 -17.22 -24.56 13.16
N GLU A 117 -17.52 -24.20 11.91
CA GLU A 117 -18.50 -24.89 11.06
C GLU A 117 -17.86 -26.04 10.28
N ILE A 118 -18.65 -27.04 9.88
CA ILE A 118 -18.21 -28.13 9.00
C ILE A 118 -17.71 -27.57 7.66
N MET A 119 -16.50 -27.97 7.23
CA MET A 119 -15.86 -27.48 6.01
C MET A 119 -16.55 -28.00 4.74
N LYS A 120 -17.10 -27.08 3.93
CA LYS A 120 -17.84 -27.38 2.68
C LYS A 120 -16.90 -27.34 1.47
N ASP A 121 -15.90 -26.44 1.49
CA ASP A 121 -14.75 -26.47 0.58
C ASP A 121 -13.43 -26.38 1.38
N PRO A 122 -12.90 -27.50 1.90
CA PRO A 122 -11.63 -27.51 2.60
C PRO A 122 -10.44 -27.23 1.66
N VAL A 123 -9.63 -26.23 2.01
CA VAL A 123 -8.43 -25.78 1.31
C VAL A 123 -7.24 -25.65 2.27
N VAL A 124 -6.05 -26.02 1.83
CA VAL A 124 -4.80 -25.85 2.58
C VAL A 124 -4.19 -24.50 2.26
N LEU A 125 -3.79 -23.77 3.30
CA LEU A 125 -3.01 -22.53 3.21
C LEU A 125 -1.55 -22.86 3.54
N ALA A 126 -0.67 -22.92 2.54
CA ALA A 126 0.72 -23.29 2.80
C ALA A 126 1.47 -22.16 3.55
N THR A 127 1.96 -22.50 4.74
CA THR A 127 2.90 -21.71 5.51
C THR A 127 4.30 -21.79 4.88
N GLY A 128 5.14 -20.76 5.10
CA GLY A 128 6.37 -20.54 4.34
C GLY A 128 7.56 -21.46 4.66
N GLU A 129 7.35 -22.64 5.24
CA GLU A 129 8.42 -23.56 5.60
C GLU A 129 8.82 -24.42 4.39
N THR A 130 9.91 -24.02 3.72
CA THR A 130 10.54 -24.81 2.66
C THR A 130 11.27 -26.03 3.24
N GLY A 131 10.50 -27.02 3.67
CA GLY A 131 10.99 -28.39 3.81
C GLY A 131 11.45 -28.89 2.43
N SER A 132 12.67 -29.41 2.37
CA SER A 132 13.30 -29.83 1.11
C SER A 132 12.56 -30.98 0.44
N GLU A 133 12.71 -31.08 -0.88
CA GLU A 133 12.64 -32.37 -1.56
C GLU A 133 13.65 -33.33 -0.89
N ASP A 134 13.31 -34.62 -0.80
CA ASP A 134 13.94 -35.65 0.06
C ASP A 134 13.84 -35.43 1.59
N THR A 135 12.72 -35.87 2.18
CA THR A 135 12.76 -36.66 3.44
C THR A 135 11.64 -37.70 3.43
N MET A 136 11.94 -38.89 2.92
CA MET A 136 11.16 -40.09 3.21
C MET A 136 11.71 -40.76 4.48
N ILE A 137 10.80 -41.18 5.37
CA ILE A 137 11.06 -42.12 6.48
C ILE A 137 12.01 -41.60 7.57
N HIS A 138 11.45 -41.12 8.68
CA HIS A 138 11.70 -41.79 9.97
C HIS A 138 10.60 -41.49 11.00
N THR A 139 10.24 -42.52 11.76
CA THR A 139 9.11 -42.52 12.70
C THR A 139 9.37 -41.69 13.96
N GLN A 140 8.61 -40.61 14.13
CA GLN A 140 8.03 -40.22 15.42
C GLN A 140 6.50 -40.20 15.23
N VAL A 141 5.76 -40.61 16.27
CA VAL A 141 4.30 -40.70 16.20
C VAL A 141 3.73 -39.45 16.85
N ASP A 142 3.29 -38.49 16.04
CA ASP A 142 2.54 -37.34 16.54
C ASP A 142 1.11 -37.75 16.89
N GLU A 143 0.69 -37.43 18.12
CA GLU A 143 -0.57 -37.88 18.74
C GLU A 143 -1.84 -37.32 18.07
N ASN A 144 -1.69 -36.41 17.08
CA ASN A 144 -2.77 -35.72 16.38
C ASN A 144 -2.99 -36.18 14.91
N SER A 145 -2.27 -37.21 14.44
CA SER A 145 -2.42 -37.73 13.08
C SER A 145 -3.70 -38.56 12.89
N VAL A 146 -4.37 -38.43 11.74
CA VAL A 146 -5.53 -39.26 11.35
C VAL A 146 -5.24 -39.90 10.01
N THR A 147 -5.41 -41.22 9.92
CA THR A 147 -5.17 -42.02 8.72
C THR A 147 -6.48 -42.49 8.07
N ASP A 148 -6.55 -42.40 6.73
CA ASP A 148 -7.57 -43.14 5.97
C ASP A 148 -7.31 -44.66 6.07
N LYS A 149 -8.31 -45.47 5.70
CA LYS A 149 -8.21 -46.95 5.56
C LYS A 149 -7.13 -47.39 4.56
N SER A 150 -6.58 -46.45 3.78
CA SER A 150 -5.45 -46.61 2.86
C SER A 150 -4.07 -46.30 3.48
N GLY A 151 -4.01 -45.78 4.71
CA GLY A 151 -2.77 -45.46 5.42
C GLY A 151 -2.14 -44.10 5.09
N PHE A 152 -2.85 -43.21 4.39
CA PHE A 152 -2.34 -41.85 4.07
C PHE A 152 -2.60 -40.87 5.21
N GLU A 153 -1.61 -40.02 5.51
CA GLU A 153 -1.63 -39.03 6.59
C GLU A 153 -2.18 -37.68 6.14
N ILE A 154 -2.92 -36.99 7.03
CA ILE A 154 -3.69 -35.77 6.69
C ILE A 154 -3.18 -34.59 7.52
N ARG A 155 -2.64 -33.54 6.85
CA ARG A 155 -2.35 -32.23 7.46
C ARG A 155 -3.65 -31.44 7.70
N THR A 156 -4.44 -31.90 8.66
CA THR A 156 -5.71 -31.29 9.07
C THR A 156 -5.53 -29.87 9.61
N GLU A 157 -4.41 -29.61 10.30
CA GLU A 157 -4.19 -28.36 11.04
C GLU A 157 -4.10 -27.09 10.16
N GLU A 158 -3.64 -27.20 8.91
CA GLU A 158 -3.52 -26.07 7.97
C GLU A 158 -4.68 -25.99 6.97
N THR A 159 -5.73 -26.79 7.17
CA THR A 159 -6.91 -26.81 6.30
C THR A 159 -8.03 -25.92 6.86
N TYR A 160 -8.66 -25.14 5.99
CA TYR A 160 -9.74 -24.19 6.29
C TYR A 160 -10.88 -24.35 5.28
N ASP A 161 -12.11 -23.97 5.62
CA ASP A 161 -13.12 -23.74 4.59
C ASP A 161 -12.79 -22.48 3.79
N ARG A 162 -12.78 -22.61 2.45
CA ARG A 162 -12.44 -21.56 1.48
C ARG A 162 -13.08 -20.22 1.81
N SER A 163 -14.37 -20.20 2.07
CA SER A 163 -15.14 -18.95 2.21
C SER A 163 -14.66 -18.10 3.39
N PHE A 164 -14.25 -18.75 4.48
CA PHE A 164 -13.77 -18.07 5.68
C PHE A 164 -12.30 -17.65 5.56
N ILE A 165 -11.43 -18.45 4.92
CA ILE A 165 -10.02 -18.06 4.73
C ILE A 165 -9.85 -16.99 3.64
N GLU A 166 -10.64 -17.02 2.57
CA GLU A 166 -10.66 -15.93 1.57
C GLU A 166 -11.16 -14.62 2.21
N SER A 167 -12.20 -14.67 3.06
CA SER A 167 -12.64 -13.52 3.84
C SER A 167 -11.54 -12.95 4.76
N TRP A 168 -10.82 -13.82 5.48
CA TRP A 168 -9.69 -13.43 6.34
C TRP A 168 -8.55 -12.74 5.55
N LEU A 169 -8.19 -13.27 4.39
CA LEU A 169 -7.14 -12.69 3.53
C LEU A 169 -7.60 -11.37 2.89
N ASN A 170 -8.87 -11.25 2.53
CA ASN A 170 -9.48 -10.04 1.97
C ASN A 170 -9.64 -8.92 3.01
N ALA A 171 -9.82 -9.26 4.29
CA ALA A 171 -9.76 -8.31 5.41
C ALA A 171 -8.34 -7.72 5.67
N GLY A 172 -7.36 -8.03 4.82
CA GLY A 172 -6.00 -7.50 4.87
C GLY A 172 -5.05 -8.28 5.78
N HIS A 173 -5.50 -9.38 6.40
CA HIS A 173 -4.63 -10.22 7.22
C HIS A 173 -3.57 -10.93 6.36
N ARG A 174 -2.34 -11.00 6.87
CA ARG A 174 -1.18 -11.64 6.23
C ARG A 174 -0.53 -12.68 7.13
N THR A 175 -1.28 -13.19 8.10
CA THR A 175 -0.89 -14.29 9.00
C THR A 175 -1.85 -15.45 8.88
N CYS A 176 -1.33 -16.67 9.08
CA CYS A 176 -2.12 -17.88 9.20
C CYS A 176 -3.07 -17.79 10.42
N PRO A 177 -4.40 -18.04 10.31
CA PRO A 177 -5.30 -17.94 11.45
C PRO A 177 -4.91 -18.82 12.65
N ARG A 178 -4.49 -20.07 12.40
CA ARG A 178 -4.10 -21.03 13.43
C ARG A 178 -2.67 -20.81 13.95
N THR A 179 -1.67 -20.76 13.06
CA THR A 179 -0.25 -20.69 13.48
C THR A 179 0.26 -19.27 13.76
N GLN A 180 -0.47 -18.24 13.34
CA GLN A 180 -0.09 -16.81 13.40
C GLN A 180 1.25 -16.45 12.72
N GLN A 181 1.90 -17.40 12.03
CA GLN A 181 3.04 -17.14 11.17
C GLN A 181 2.66 -16.23 10.00
N VAL A 182 3.61 -15.42 9.53
CA VAL A 182 3.43 -14.56 8.34
C VAL A 182 3.40 -15.43 7.09
N LEU A 183 2.44 -15.16 6.21
CA LEU A 183 2.24 -15.90 4.96
C LEU A 183 3.19 -15.38 3.88
N SER A 184 3.94 -16.28 3.25
CA SER A 184 4.79 -15.97 2.08
C SER A 184 3.96 -15.68 0.84
N HIS A 185 2.78 -16.29 0.71
CA HIS A 185 1.82 -16.07 -0.37
C HIS A 185 0.37 -16.41 0.05
N SER A 186 -0.61 -15.93 -0.70
CA SER A 186 -2.05 -16.17 -0.45
C SER A 186 -2.64 -17.33 -1.28
N ILE A 187 -1.83 -18.31 -1.71
CA ILE A 187 -2.29 -19.44 -2.53
C ILE A 187 -3.06 -20.46 -1.67
N LEU A 188 -4.25 -20.87 -2.13
CA LEU A 188 -5.13 -21.82 -1.46
C LEU A 188 -5.29 -23.11 -2.28
N THR A 189 -4.75 -24.22 -1.79
CA THR A 189 -4.74 -25.51 -2.50
C THR A 189 -5.91 -26.40 -2.05
N PRO A 190 -6.77 -26.89 -2.95
CA PRO A 190 -7.93 -27.72 -2.55
C PRO A 190 -7.55 -29.03 -1.85
N ASN A 191 -8.13 -29.29 -0.66
CA ASN A 191 -7.95 -30.54 0.07
C ASN A 191 -9.05 -31.55 -0.33
N HIS A 192 -8.88 -32.15 -1.50
CA HIS A 192 -9.85 -33.10 -2.06
C HIS A 192 -10.08 -34.35 -1.19
N LEU A 193 -9.06 -34.79 -0.43
CA LEU A 193 -9.17 -35.93 0.47
C LEU A 193 -10.08 -35.61 1.66
N LEU A 194 -9.83 -34.48 2.34
CA LEU A 194 -10.67 -34.07 3.47
C LEU A 194 -12.10 -33.75 3.01
N ARG A 195 -12.29 -33.14 1.83
CA ARG A 195 -13.64 -32.92 1.26
C ARG A 195 -14.41 -34.23 1.13
N ARG A 196 -13.78 -35.29 0.61
CA ARG A 196 -14.40 -36.62 0.49
C ARG A 196 -14.77 -37.20 1.86
N MET A 197 -13.87 -37.13 2.84
CA MET A 197 -14.12 -37.66 4.19
C MET A 197 -15.24 -36.91 4.93
N VAL A 198 -15.33 -35.58 4.78
CA VAL A 198 -16.43 -34.78 5.30
C VAL A 198 -17.77 -35.20 4.67
N SER A 199 -17.82 -35.40 3.34
CA SER A 199 -19.02 -35.91 2.66
C SER A 199 -19.42 -37.31 3.13
N GLU A 200 -18.48 -38.28 3.15
CA GLU A 200 -18.74 -39.65 3.62
C GLU A 200 -19.23 -39.69 5.09
N TRP A 201 -18.68 -38.83 5.96
CA TRP A 201 -19.14 -38.72 7.35
C TRP A 201 -20.55 -38.10 7.44
N CYS A 202 -20.81 -36.99 6.74
CA CYS A 202 -22.11 -36.33 6.77
C CYS A 202 -23.23 -37.20 6.20
N GLU A 203 -22.98 -37.93 5.10
CA GLU A 203 -23.92 -38.92 4.55
C GLU A 203 -24.24 -40.03 5.56
N SER A 204 -23.24 -40.55 6.27
CA SER A 204 -23.45 -41.63 7.26
C SER A 204 -24.15 -41.20 8.56
N HIS A 205 -24.14 -39.91 8.90
CA HIS A 205 -24.79 -39.36 10.10
C HIS A 205 -26.07 -38.55 9.78
N GLY A 206 -26.55 -38.58 8.53
CA GLY A 206 -27.77 -37.87 8.12
C GLY A 206 -27.66 -36.35 8.17
N VAL A 207 -26.44 -35.81 8.15
CA VAL A 207 -26.18 -34.36 8.15
C VAL A 207 -26.22 -33.86 6.71
N GLU A 208 -27.29 -33.17 6.33
CA GLU A 208 -27.34 -32.48 5.03
C GLU A 208 -26.32 -31.35 4.99
N LEU A 209 -25.13 -31.63 4.44
CA LEU A 209 -24.24 -30.59 3.92
C LEU A 209 -25.02 -29.81 2.85
N PRO A 210 -25.11 -28.47 2.95
CA PRO A 210 -25.53 -27.66 1.82
C PRO A 210 -24.63 -27.99 0.64
N THR A 211 -25.21 -28.44 -0.48
CA THR A 211 -24.44 -28.76 -1.68
C THR A 211 -23.52 -27.58 -2.02
N PRO A 212 -22.24 -27.83 -2.35
CA PRO A 212 -21.26 -26.76 -2.52
C PRO A 212 -21.77 -25.79 -3.58
N ARG A 213 -22.08 -24.56 -3.15
CA ARG A 213 -22.89 -23.59 -3.91
C ARG A 213 -22.15 -23.02 -5.12
N TYR A 214 -21.94 -23.84 -6.14
CA TYR A 214 -21.93 -23.38 -7.52
C TYR A 214 -23.31 -22.78 -7.81
N PRO A 215 -23.47 -21.45 -7.98
CA PRO A 215 -24.79 -20.83 -7.91
C PRO A 215 -25.67 -21.20 -9.11
N GLN A 216 -26.59 -22.14 -8.89
CA GLN A 216 -27.70 -22.39 -9.80
C GLN A 216 -28.87 -21.47 -9.42
N HIS A 217 -28.99 -20.37 -10.15
CA HIS A 217 -30.23 -19.60 -10.36
C HIS A 217 -31.03 -19.10 -9.14
N HIS A 218 -30.87 -17.80 -8.86
CA HIS A 218 -31.69 -16.96 -7.96
C HIS A 218 -31.51 -17.26 -6.45
N GLU A 219 -31.60 -16.29 -5.55
CA GLU A 219 -32.03 -14.89 -5.68
C GLU A 219 -30.86 -13.88 -5.62
N CYS A 220 -31.12 -12.60 -5.93
CA CYS A 220 -30.08 -11.59 -6.12
C CYS A 220 -29.88 -10.70 -4.87
N ASP A 221 -28.63 -10.57 -4.41
CA ASP A 221 -28.22 -9.48 -3.53
C ASP A 221 -27.70 -8.30 -4.40
N PRO A 222 -28.22 -7.06 -4.31
CA PRO A 222 -28.08 -6.06 -5.38
C PRO A 222 -26.68 -5.48 -5.65
N ASP A 223 -25.72 -5.63 -4.72
CA ASP A 223 -24.43 -4.91 -4.74
C ASP A 223 -23.20 -5.86 -4.65
N GLY A 224 -23.41 -7.17 -4.87
CA GLY A 224 -22.49 -8.26 -4.48
C GLY A 224 -21.48 -8.79 -5.50
N GLY A 225 -21.41 -8.24 -6.73
CA GLY A 225 -20.21 -8.31 -7.60
C GLY A 225 -19.61 -9.67 -8.04
N ALA A 226 -20.29 -10.82 -7.94
CA ALA A 226 -19.72 -12.11 -8.35
C ALA A 226 -19.64 -12.28 -9.89
N VAL A 227 -18.44 -12.49 -10.44
CA VAL A 227 -18.20 -12.66 -11.90
C VAL A 227 -18.88 -13.93 -12.43
N THR A 228 -19.82 -13.77 -13.37
CA THR A 228 -20.59 -14.86 -13.93
C THR A 228 -19.80 -15.73 -14.93
N ARG A 229 -20.23 -16.98 -15.12
CA ARG A 229 -19.71 -17.84 -16.20
C ARG A 229 -19.89 -17.22 -17.59
N GLY A 230 -20.94 -16.41 -17.78
CA GLY A 230 -21.18 -15.66 -19.02
C GLY A 230 -20.06 -14.66 -19.31
N GLU A 231 -19.70 -13.83 -18.33
CA GLU A 231 -18.62 -12.84 -18.46
C GLU A 231 -17.25 -13.50 -18.68
N ARG A 232 -16.97 -14.64 -18.03
CA ARG A 232 -15.72 -15.39 -18.26
C ARG A 232 -15.63 -15.93 -19.69
N LEU A 233 -16.74 -16.41 -20.26
CA LEU A 233 -16.81 -16.83 -21.68
C LEU A 233 -16.74 -15.63 -22.63
N GLN A 234 -17.43 -14.53 -22.31
CA GLN A 234 -17.41 -13.29 -23.09
C GLN A 234 -15.99 -12.70 -23.17
N LEU A 235 -15.25 -12.68 -22.06
CA LEU A 235 -13.84 -12.26 -22.07
C LEU A 235 -13.00 -13.18 -22.96
N GLY A 236 -13.19 -14.49 -22.91
CA GLY A 236 -12.54 -15.43 -23.82
C GLY A 236 -12.77 -15.06 -25.29
N CYS A 237 -14.03 -14.94 -25.71
CA CYS A 237 -14.40 -14.55 -27.07
C CYS A 237 -13.84 -13.18 -27.47
N LEU A 238 -13.81 -12.19 -26.57
CA LEU A 238 -13.23 -10.87 -26.84
C LEU A 238 -11.70 -10.92 -26.97
N LEU A 239 -11.01 -11.73 -26.17
CA LEU A 239 -9.57 -11.95 -26.28
C LEU A 239 -9.20 -12.74 -27.55
N ASP A 240 -10.05 -13.67 -28.00
CA ASP A 240 -9.89 -14.35 -29.28
C ASP A 240 -10.11 -13.38 -30.45
N LYS A 241 -11.17 -12.56 -30.38
CA LYS A 241 -11.50 -11.55 -31.39
C LYS A 241 -10.43 -10.45 -31.52
N ILE A 242 -9.84 -10.00 -30.40
CA ILE A 242 -8.73 -9.04 -30.41
C ILE A 242 -7.37 -9.65 -30.82
N SER A 243 -7.24 -10.98 -30.76
CA SER A 243 -6.10 -11.73 -31.31
C SER A 243 -6.27 -12.05 -32.82
N SER A 244 -7.36 -11.61 -33.45
CA SER A 244 -7.63 -11.89 -34.86
C SER A 244 -6.85 -10.95 -35.80
N PRO A 245 -6.59 -11.33 -37.07
CA PRO A 245 -5.92 -10.47 -38.05
C PRO A 245 -6.82 -9.36 -38.63
N SER A 246 -8.05 -9.22 -38.13
CA SER A 246 -9.03 -8.26 -38.63
C SER A 246 -9.06 -7.02 -37.73
N VAL A 247 -8.56 -5.89 -38.23
CA VAL A 247 -8.57 -4.61 -37.49
C VAL A 247 -10.00 -4.16 -37.14
N SER A 248 -11.01 -4.54 -37.93
CA SER A 248 -12.41 -4.27 -37.61
C SER A 248 -12.87 -5.06 -36.37
N ASP A 249 -12.49 -6.32 -36.29
CA ASP A 249 -12.81 -7.19 -35.15
C ASP A 249 -12.03 -6.78 -33.89
N GLN A 250 -10.76 -6.41 -34.03
CA GLN A 250 -9.93 -5.84 -32.95
C GLN A 250 -10.57 -4.56 -32.37
N LYS A 251 -11.05 -3.65 -33.21
CA LYS A 251 -11.72 -2.41 -32.81
C LYS A 251 -13.02 -2.66 -32.04
N GLU A 252 -13.85 -3.56 -32.53
CA GLU A 252 -15.08 -3.94 -31.82
C GLU A 252 -14.76 -4.61 -30.48
N ALA A 253 -13.77 -5.51 -30.43
CA ALA A 253 -13.35 -6.16 -29.19
C ALA A 253 -12.77 -5.18 -28.16
N ALA A 254 -11.89 -4.26 -28.58
CA ALA A 254 -11.32 -3.24 -27.70
C ALA A 254 -12.40 -2.31 -27.13
N ARG A 255 -13.38 -1.93 -27.95
CA ARG A 255 -14.53 -1.11 -27.53
C ARG A 255 -15.39 -1.80 -26.48
N GLU A 256 -15.72 -3.07 -26.67
CA GLU A 256 -16.53 -3.80 -25.68
C GLU A 256 -15.73 -4.10 -24.41
N LEU A 257 -14.41 -4.35 -24.49
CA LEU A 257 -13.54 -4.42 -23.32
C LEU A 257 -13.49 -3.09 -22.55
N ARG A 258 -13.43 -1.94 -23.23
CA ARG A 258 -13.56 -0.60 -22.62
C ARG A 258 -14.91 -0.43 -21.91
N LEU A 259 -16.01 -0.83 -22.55
CA LEU A 259 -17.35 -0.70 -21.99
C LEU A 259 -17.58 -1.61 -20.77
N LEU A 260 -17.18 -2.88 -20.85
CA LEU A 260 -17.29 -3.84 -19.75
C LEU A 260 -16.40 -3.43 -18.56
N THR A 261 -15.13 -3.08 -18.79
CA THR A 261 -14.23 -2.62 -17.71
C THR A 261 -14.70 -1.29 -17.10
N LYS A 262 -15.33 -0.40 -17.87
CA LYS A 262 -15.92 0.84 -17.33
C LYS A 262 -17.12 0.55 -16.44
N ARG A 263 -18.07 -0.28 -16.91
CA ARG A 263 -19.38 -0.52 -16.28
C ARG A 263 -19.37 -1.53 -15.15
N THR A 264 -18.47 -2.51 -15.18
CA THR A 264 -18.51 -3.69 -14.31
C THR A 264 -17.19 -3.82 -13.54
N PRO A 265 -17.10 -3.34 -12.29
CA PRO A 265 -15.87 -3.44 -11.49
C PRO A 265 -15.31 -4.86 -11.35
N PRO A 266 -16.12 -5.92 -11.15
CA PRO A 266 -15.63 -7.30 -11.15
C PRO A 266 -14.96 -7.76 -12.46
N PHE A 267 -15.34 -7.19 -13.60
CA PHE A 267 -14.72 -7.50 -14.89
C PHE A 267 -13.26 -7.01 -14.96
N ARG A 268 -12.89 -6.01 -14.16
CA ARG A 268 -11.50 -5.55 -14.00
C ARG A 268 -10.68 -6.62 -13.27
N ALA A 269 -11.22 -7.19 -12.20
CA ALA A 269 -10.58 -8.29 -11.46
C ALA A 269 -10.46 -9.54 -12.35
N LEU A 270 -11.53 -9.94 -13.05
CA LEU A 270 -11.53 -11.04 -14.02
C LEU A 270 -10.41 -10.91 -15.06
N LEU A 271 -10.18 -9.70 -15.59
CA LEU A 271 -9.08 -9.45 -16.52
C LEU A 271 -7.73 -9.79 -15.88
N GLY A 272 -7.43 -9.33 -14.67
CA GLY A 272 -6.21 -9.68 -13.95
C GLY A 272 -6.11 -11.16 -13.55
N GLU A 273 -7.22 -11.79 -13.17
CA GLU A 273 -7.30 -13.23 -12.84
C GLU A 273 -7.01 -14.14 -14.05
N THR A 274 -7.38 -13.70 -15.26
CA THR A 274 -7.33 -14.53 -16.48
C THR A 274 -5.90 -14.60 -17.03
N PRO A 275 -5.22 -15.78 -17.00
CA PRO A 275 -3.82 -15.86 -17.39
C PRO A 275 -3.58 -15.41 -18.84
N GLY A 276 -2.57 -14.54 -19.03
CA GLY A 276 -2.19 -14.03 -20.36
C GLY A 276 -3.14 -12.99 -20.97
N SER A 277 -4.20 -12.58 -20.28
CA SER A 277 -5.18 -11.60 -20.79
C SER A 277 -4.57 -10.26 -21.23
N ILE A 278 -3.73 -9.65 -20.37
CA ILE A 278 -3.10 -8.35 -20.63
C ILE A 278 -2.06 -8.46 -21.77
N PRO A 279 -1.18 -9.49 -21.82
CA PRO A 279 -0.42 -9.79 -23.03
C PRO A 279 -1.27 -9.94 -24.29
N ARG A 280 -2.41 -10.64 -24.26
CA ARG A 280 -3.29 -10.82 -25.44
C ARG A 280 -3.98 -9.53 -25.88
N LEU A 281 -4.41 -8.69 -24.92
CA LEU A 281 -4.96 -7.34 -25.16
C LEU A 281 -3.96 -6.41 -25.86
N LEU A 282 -2.66 -6.61 -25.62
CA LEU A 282 -1.58 -5.75 -26.12
C LEU A 282 -0.76 -6.39 -27.26
N ALA A 283 -0.98 -7.67 -27.58
CA ALA A 283 -0.24 -8.39 -28.62
C ALA A 283 -0.30 -7.69 -29.98
N LEU A 284 -1.46 -7.13 -30.34
CA LEU A 284 -1.71 -6.41 -31.59
C LEU A 284 -0.79 -5.21 -31.81
N LEU A 285 -0.17 -4.65 -30.76
CA LEU A 285 0.83 -3.57 -30.87
C LEU A 285 2.08 -3.99 -31.65
N SER A 286 2.29 -5.31 -31.83
CA SER A 286 3.38 -5.88 -32.63
C SER A 286 3.08 -5.83 -34.14
N ASP A 287 1.79 -5.85 -34.51
CA ASP A 287 1.32 -6.09 -35.87
C ASP A 287 0.55 -4.88 -36.47
N VAL A 288 0.08 -3.96 -35.63
CA VAL A 288 -0.85 -2.88 -36.01
C VAL A 288 -0.25 -1.50 -35.75
N ASP A 289 -0.11 -0.70 -36.81
CA ASP A 289 0.26 0.72 -36.74
C ASP A 289 -0.90 1.55 -36.15
N LEU A 290 -0.91 1.68 -34.82
CA LEU A 290 -1.94 2.43 -34.09
C LEU A 290 -2.04 3.90 -34.49
N SER A 291 -1.03 4.51 -35.13
CA SER A 291 -1.12 5.89 -35.60
C SER A 291 -2.23 6.10 -36.64
N ARG A 292 -2.64 5.02 -37.32
CA ARG A 292 -3.74 4.99 -38.30
C ARG A 292 -5.10 4.74 -37.65
N HIS A 293 -5.12 4.35 -36.38
CA HIS A 293 -6.29 3.85 -35.65
C HIS A 293 -6.38 4.47 -34.25
N PRO A 294 -6.51 5.81 -34.14
CA PRO A 294 -6.55 6.52 -32.85
C PRO A 294 -7.77 6.12 -32.00
N ASP A 295 -8.85 5.66 -32.63
CA ASP A 295 -10.02 5.08 -31.96
C ASP A 295 -9.68 3.75 -31.25
N LEU A 296 -8.86 2.89 -31.88
CA LEU A 296 -8.35 1.67 -31.26
C LEU A 296 -7.36 2.01 -30.12
N GLN A 297 -6.49 3.00 -30.32
CA GLN A 297 -5.57 3.47 -29.29
C GLN A 297 -6.32 4.00 -28.06
N GLU A 298 -7.34 4.84 -28.24
CA GLU A 298 -8.17 5.35 -27.14
C GLU A 298 -8.94 4.23 -26.43
N ASP A 299 -9.50 3.26 -27.17
CA ASP A 299 -10.22 2.12 -26.59
C ASP A 299 -9.27 1.23 -25.75
N LEU A 300 -8.04 0.98 -26.21
CA LEU A 300 -7.01 0.23 -25.47
C LEU A 300 -6.50 0.99 -24.23
N VAL A 301 -6.14 2.27 -24.37
CA VAL A 301 -5.67 3.13 -23.26
C VAL A 301 -6.73 3.26 -22.18
N THR A 302 -8.01 3.45 -22.56
CA THR A 302 -9.11 3.51 -21.59
C THR A 302 -9.36 2.15 -20.93
N THR A 303 -9.16 1.04 -21.66
CA THR A 303 -9.23 -0.32 -21.07
C THR A 303 -8.10 -0.53 -20.05
N LEU A 304 -6.86 -0.14 -20.36
CA LEU A 304 -5.75 -0.20 -19.41
C LEU A 304 -6.00 0.64 -18.16
N LEU A 305 -6.51 1.88 -18.29
CA LEU A 305 -6.93 2.72 -17.17
C LEU A 305 -7.98 2.03 -16.29
N ASN A 306 -9.05 1.49 -16.89
CA ASN A 306 -10.10 0.82 -16.13
C ASN A 306 -9.56 -0.42 -15.39
N VAL A 307 -8.63 -1.16 -16.00
CA VAL A 307 -7.97 -2.32 -15.40
C VAL A 307 -7.03 -1.91 -14.27
N SER A 308 -6.25 -0.83 -14.43
CA SER A 308 -5.24 -0.36 -13.45
C SER A 308 -5.84 0.34 -12.23
N ILE A 309 -7.14 0.68 -12.25
CA ILE A 309 -7.87 1.10 -11.04
C ILE A 309 -7.86 -0.02 -9.97
N HIS A 310 -7.86 -1.30 -10.35
CA HIS A 310 -7.91 -2.42 -9.41
C HIS A 310 -6.51 -2.83 -8.91
N ASP A 311 -6.31 -2.90 -7.60
CA ASP A 311 -4.98 -3.00 -6.98
C ASP A 311 -4.17 -4.24 -7.42
N SER A 312 -4.82 -5.42 -7.50
CA SER A 312 -4.16 -6.66 -7.98
C SER A 312 -3.55 -6.53 -9.38
N ASN A 313 -4.14 -5.67 -10.22
CA ASN A 313 -3.81 -5.56 -11.62
C ASN A 313 -2.63 -4.62 -11.84
N LYS A 314 -2.36 -3.69 -10.91
CA LYS A 314 -1.30 -2.66 -11.06
C LYS A 314 0.09 -3.28 -11.25
N LYS A 315 0.34 -4.44 -10.64
CA LYS A 315 1.56 -5.23 -10.88
C LYS A 315 1.54 -5.89 -12.25
N LEU A 316 0.46 -6.59 -12.61
CA LEU A 316 0.34 -7.31 -13.89
C LEU A 316 0.42 -6.38 -15.12
N VAL A 317 -0.19 -5.19 -15.03
CA VAL A 317 -0.11 -4.17 -16.08
C VAL A 317 1.25 -3.49 -16.09
N GLY A 318 1.82 -3.12 -14.93
CA GLY A 318 3.14 -2.51 -14.87
C GLY A 318 4.27 -3.43 -15.33
N ASP A 319 4.18 -4.73 -15.02
CA ASP A 319 5.14 -5.79 -15.41
C ASP A 319 4.98 -6.24 -16.86
N ASN A 320 3.94 -5.80 -17.58
CA ASN A 320 3.82 -6.02 -19.02
C ASN A 320 4.72 -5.02 -19.79
N PRO A 321 5.62 -5.49 -20.69
CA PRO A 321 6.60 -4.64 -21.35
C PRO A 321 6.01 -3.66 -22.39
N GLN A 322 4.78 -3.88 -22.86
CA GLN A 322 4.11 -3.04 -23.86
C GLN A 322 3.13 -2.03 -23.24
N ALA A 323 2.65 -2.27 -22.02
CA ALA A 323 1.62 -1.46 -21.38
C ALA A 323 2.08 -0.03 -21.08
N ILE A 324 3.27 0.15 -20.47
CA ILE A 324 3.79 1.49 -20.18
C ILE A 324 4.15 2.25 -21.46
N PRO A 325 4.87 1.66 -22.44
CA PRO A 325 5.09 2.30 -23.74
C PRO A 325 3.80 2.77 -24.42
N LEU A 326 2.75 1.96 -24.51
CA LEU A 326 1.47 2.37 -25.09
C LEU A 326 0.88 3.62 -24.40
N LEU A 327 0.99 3.71 -23.07
CA LEU A 327 0.51 4.88 -22.32
C LEU A 327 1.39 6.12 -22.57
N VAL A 328 2.70 5.96 -22.71
CA VAL A 328 3.62 7.07 -23.05
C VAL A 328 3.39 7.56 -24.47
N ASP A 329 3.26 6.63 -25.43
CA ASP A 329 2.97 6.94 -26.84
C ASP A 329 1.63 7.66 -26.99
N ALA A 330 0.56 7.18 -26.33
CA ALA A 330 -0.76 7.82 -26.37
C ALA A 330 -0.78 9.20 -25.71
N LEU A 331 0.11 9.44 -24.74
CA LEU A 331 0.26 10.74 -24.06
C LEU A 331 1.10 11.73 -24.89
N ALA A 332 2.07 11.24 -25.65
CA ALA A 332 2.97 12.02 -26.52
C ALA A 332 2.42 12.28 -27.93
N ALA A 333 1.53 11.42 -28.43
CA ALA A 333 0.93 11.54 -29.76
C ALA A 333 -0.01 12.73 -29.88
N ALA A 334 -0.24 13.17 -31.13
CA ALA A 334 -1.30 14.12 -31.51
C ALA A 334 -2.70 13.47 -31.49
N GLY A 335 -3.00 12.70 -30.43
CA GLY A 335 -4.28 12.03 -30.20
C GLY A 335 -5.34 12.94 -29.59
N THR A 336 -6.49 12.37 -29.22
CA THR A 336 -7.55 13.11 -28.52
C THR A 336 -7.06 13.55 -27.13
N MET A 337 -7.54 14.71 -26.66
CA MET A 337 -7.26 15.14 -25.28
C MET A 337 -7.74 14.11 -24.25
N ASP A 338 -8.83 13.40 -24.56
CA ASP A 338 -9.35 12.32 -23.72
C ASP A 338 -8.41 11.11 -23.66
N ALA A 339 -7.80 10.69 -24.78
CA ALA A 339 -6.77 9.66 -24.78
C ALA A 339 -5.56 10.06 -23.93
N ARG A 340 -5.11 11.32 -24.02
CA ARG A 340 -3.98 11.87 -23.24
C ARG A 340 -4.32 11.95 -21.74
N SER A 341 -5.52 12.41 -21.38
CA SER A 341 -6.01 12.40 -19.98
C SER A 341 -6.08 10.97 -19.43
N ASN A 342 -6.68 10.05 -20.19
CA ASN A 342 -6.79 8.64 -19.78
C ASN A 342 -5.42 7.97 -19.62
N ALA A 343 -4.44 8.32 -20.46
CA ALA A 343 -3.06 7.85 -20.33
C ALA A 343 -2.39 8.40 -19.05
N ALA A 344 -2.51 9.69 -18.77
CA ALA A 344 -2.00 10.29 -17.53
C ALA A 344 -2.66 9.68 -16.28
N ALA A 345 -3.98 9.47 -16.29
CA ALA A 345 -4.70 8.80 -15.22
C ALA A 345 -4.30 7.32 -15.05
N ALA A 346 -3.99 6.61 -16.14
CA ALA A 346 -3.49 5.24 -16.08
C ALA A 346 -2.10 5.19 -15.43
N LEU A 347 -1.19 6.08 -15.83
CA LEU A 347 0.14 6.21 -15.22
C LEU A 347 0.04 6.61 -13.73
N PHE A 348 -0.88 7.51 -13.37
CA PHE A 348 -1.19 7.84 -11.97
C PHE A 348 -1.66 6.61 -11.17
N THR A 349 -2.64 5.86 -11.66
CA THR A 349 -3.15 4.66 -10.95
C THR A 349 -2.10 3.54 -10.85
N LEU A 350 -1.27 3.35 -11.87
CA LEU A 350 -0.14 2.41 -11.84
C LEU A 350 0.97 2.84 -10.89
N SER A 351 1.25 4.14 -10.79
CA SER A 351 2.27 4.71 -9.89
C SER A 351 1.96 4.55 -8.39
N ALA A 352 0.77 4.06 -8.03
CA ALA A 352 0.44 3.68 -6.65
C ALA A 352 1.29 2.51 -6.13
N LEU A 353 1.95 1.74 -7.01
CA LEU A 353 3.01 0.79 -6.63
C LEU A 353 4.39 1.42 -6.83
N ASP A 354 5.24 1.40 -5.80
CA ASP A 354 6.60 1.97 -5.88
C ASP A 354 7.45 1.35 -6.99
N ALA A 355 7.33 0.04 -7.21
CA ALA A 355 8.01 -0.70 -8.28
C ALA A 355 7.60 -0.26 -9.71
N ASN A 356 6.50 0.50 -9.86
CA ASN A 356 6.11 1.11 -11.13
C ASN A 356 6.64 2.55 -11.28
N LYS A 357 6.88 3.29 -10.17
CA LYS A 357 7.29 4.70 -10.22
C LYS A 357 8.57 4.93 -11.03
N LEU A 358 9.64 4.20 -10.69
CA LEU A 358 10.94 4.32 -11.37
C LEU A 358 10.81 3.97 -12.86
N ARG A 359 10.15 2.84 -13.13
CA ARG A 359 9.94 2.25 -14.45
C ARG A 359 9.18 3.16 -15.41
N ILE A 360 8.13 3.82 -14.91
CA ILE A 360 7.37 4.82 -15.69
C ILE A 360 8.26 6.04 -16.04
N GLY A 361 9.10 6.48 -15.11
CA GLY A 361 10.09 7.54 -15.37
C GLY A 361 11.20 7.12 -16.35
N GLU A 362 11.62 5.86 -16.32
CA GLU A 362 12.62 5.28 -17.23
C GLU A 362 12.10 5.08 -18.66
N MET A 363 10.80 4.82 -18.81
CA MET A 363 10.12 4.79 -20.11
C MET A 363 9.79 6.19 -20.66
N GLY A 364 10.39 7.26 -20.10
CA GLY A 364 10.29 8.62 -20.65
C GLY A 364 8.95 9.33 -20.42
N ALA A 365 8.06 8.80 -19.58
CA ALA A 365 6.70 9.32 -19.40
C ALA A 365 6.62 10.78 -18.90
N ILE A 366 7.69 11.28 -18.29
CA ILE A 366 7.71 12.56 -17.57
C ILE A 366 7.60 13.76 -18.54
N LEU A 367 8.30 13.75 -19.68
CA LEU A 367 8.22 14.85 -20.65
C LEU A 367 6.81 15.00 -21.28
N PRO A 368 6.14 13.92 -21.74
CA PRO A 368 4.75 14.02 -22.19
C PRO A 368 3.77 14.46 -21.09
N LEU A 369 4.01 14.10 -19.81
CA LEU A 369 3.21 14.61 -18.69
C LEU A 369 3.42 16.12 -18.46
N VAL A 370 4.66 16.62 -18.52
CA VAL A 370 4.97 18.06 -18.41
C VAL A 370 4.29 18.85 -19.53
N LYS A 371 4.34 18.34 -20.78
CA LYS A 371 3.61 18.95 -21.91
C LYS A 371 2.10 18.96 -21.69
N LEU A 372 1.51 17.88 -21.16
CA LEU A 372 0.08 17.82 -20.86
C LEU A 372 -0.33 18.82 -19.75
N LEU A 373 0.58 19.09 -18.79
CA LEU A 373 0.39 20.13 -17.77
C LEU A 373 0.48 21.56 -18.36
N GLU A 374 1.27 21.77 -19.41
CA GLU A 374 1.41 23.04 -20.11
C GLU A 374 0.21 23.34 -21.03
N GLU A 375 -0.14 22.44 -21.94
CA GLU A 375 -1.12 22.70 -23.02
C GLU A 375 -2.52 22.10 -22.77
N GLY A 376 -2.69 21.30 -21.72
CA GLY A 376 -3.91 20.50 -21.52
C GLY A 376 -5.16 21.26 -21.09
N SER A 377 -6.30 20.57 -21.17
CA SER A 377 -7.56 21.02 -20.55
C SER A 377 -7.43 21.00 -19.01
N PRO A 378 -8.26 21.75 -18.24
CA PRO A 378 -8.15 21.77 -16.77
C PRO A 378 -8.24 20.39 -16.09
N ALA A 379 -8.92 19.42 -16.70
CA ALA A 379 -8.94 18.03 -16.25
C ALA A 379 -7.61 17.32 -16.59
N ALA A 380 -7.15 17.40 -17.84
CA ALA A 380 -5.92 16.75 -18.29
C ALA A 380 -4.66 17.30 -17.60
N LYS A 381 -4.60 18.61 -17.33
CA LYS A 381 -3.57 19.23 -16.50
C LYS A 381 -3.57 18.64 -15.07
N LYS A 382 -4.74 18.34 -14.50
CA LYS A 382 -4.86 17.77 -13.15
C LYS A 382 -4.47 16.29 -13.11
N ASP A 383 -4.82 15.51 -14.12
CA ASP A 383 -4.36 14.13 -14.27
C ASP A 383 -2.82 14.11 -14.43
N ALA A 384 -2.28 15.02 -15.24
CA ALA A 384 -0.84 15.17 -15.44
C ALA A 384 -0.11 15.54 -14.13
N ALA A 385 -0.58 16.57 -13.41
CA ALA A 385 -0.01 16.97 -12.12
C ALA A 385 -0.07 15.84 -11.09
N SER A 386 -1.20 15.11 -11.01
CA SER A 386 -1.36 13.97 -10.10
C SER A 386 -0.36 12.84 -10.41
N ALA A 387 -0.17 12.52 -11.70
CA ALA A 387 0.83 11.55 -12.12
C ALA A 387 2.25 12.01 -11.79
N ILE A 388 2.64 13.25 -12.14
CA ILE A 388 3.96 13.82 -11.83
C ILE A 388 4.24 13.77 -10.32
N PHE A 389 3.28 14.17 -9.48
CA PHE A 389 3.43 14.16 -8.03
C PHE A 389 3.73 12.76 -7.48
N ASN A 390 2.95 11.74 -7.87
CA ASN A 390 3.18 10.37 -7.43
C ASN A 390 4.51 9.79 -7.96
N LEU A 391 4.87 10.07 -9.20
CA LEU A 391 6.12 9.60 -9.81
C LEU A 391 7.34 10.21 -9.12
N CYS A 392 7.31 11.51 -8.82
CA CYS A 392 8.36 12.25 -8.12
C CYS A 392 8.53 11.83 -6.65
N MET A 393 7.64 11.02 -6.06
CA MET A 393 7.90 10.42 -4.75
C MET A 393 9.20 9.61 -4.77
N ALA A 394 9.50 8.91 -5.86
CA ALA A 394 10.80 8.32 -6.12
C ALA A 394 11.83 9.42 -6.42
N HIS A 395 12.98 9.41 -5.74
CA HIS A 395 13.95 10.51 -5.77
C HIS A 395 14.58 10.71 -7.16
N GLU A 396 14.83 9.61 -7.86
CA GLU A 396 15.38 9.51 -9.21
C GLU A 396 14.49 10.23 -10.23
N ASN A 397 13.17 10.15 -10.06
CA ASN A 397 12.20 10.82 -10.92
C ASN A 397 12.16 12.34 -10.71
N ARG A 398 12.59 12.86 -9.55
CA ARG A 398 12.69 14.31 -9.33
C ARG A 398 13.74 14.92 -10.27
N SER A 399 14.92 14.30 -10.34
CA SER A 399 15.99 14.71 -11.25
C SER A 399 15.65 14.50 -12.73
N ARG A 400 14.73 13.58 -13.06
CA ARG A 400 14.15 13.46 -14.40
C ARG A 400 13.18 14.62 -14.67
N ALA A 401 12.24 14.90 -13.77
CA ALA A 401 11.25 15.97 -13.91
C ALA A 401 11.86 17.37 -14.06
N VAL A 402 12.96 17.67 -13.38
CA VAL A 402 13.71 18.92 -13.59
C VAL A 402 14.22 19.01 -15.03
N LYS A 403 14.94 17.98 -15.50
CA LYS A 403 15.55 17.95 -16.84
C LYS A 403 14.54 17.95 -18.00
N GLU A 404 13.35 17.40 -17.79
CA GLU A 404 12.24 17.47 -18.74
C GLU A 404 11.43 18.79 -18.62
N GLY A 405 11.94 19.79 -17.90
CA GLY A 405 11.39 21.16 -17.87
C GLY A 405 10.19 21.38 -16.95
N ALA A 406 9.96 20.53 -15.94
CA ALA A 406 8.78 20.67 -15.08
C ALA A 406 8.75 21.98 -14.28
N VAL A 407 9.91 22.49 -13.83
CA VAL A 407 9.98 23.68 -12.96
C VAL A 407 9.40 24.95 -13.60
N PRO A 408 9.81 25.38 -14.81
CA PRO A 408 9.21 26.56 -15.46
C PRO A 408 7.72 26.37 -15.77
N VAL A 409 7.28 25.17 -16.19
CA VAL A 409 5.86 24.88 -16.46
C VAL A 409 5.02 24.98 -15.18
N LEU A 410 5.51 24.44 -14.05
CA LEU A 410 4.85 24.54 -12.74
C LEU A 410 4.79 25.98 -12.23
N LEU A 411 5.85 26.77 -12.42
CA LEU A 411 5.86 28.19 -12.05
C LEU A 411 4.88 29.02 -12.91
N GLY A 412 4.82 28.76 -14.22
CA GLY A 412 3.82 29.36 -15.12
C GLY A 412 2.40 29.01 -14.69
N THR A 413 2.14 27.73 -14.40
CA THR A 413 0.85 27.21 -13.91
C THR A 413 0.40 27.95 -12.63
N VAL A 414 1.30 28.15 -11.66
CA VAL A 414 1.03 28.96 -10.45
C VAL A 414 0.81 30.44 -10.78
N ALA A 415 1.59 31.04 -11.67
CA ALA A 415 1.42 32.45 -12.08
C ALA A 415 0.07 32.69 -12.78
N GLU A 416 -0.41 31.74 -13.57
CA GLU A 416 -1.74 31.73 -14.20
C GLU A 416 -2.89 31.49 -13.19
N GLN A 417 -2.58 31.25 -11.92
CA GLN A 417 -3.54 30.86 -10.86
C GLN A 417 -4.31 29.56 -11.18
N THR A 418 -3.72 28.67 -11.98
CA THR A 418 -4.27 27.33 -12.23
C THR A 418 -3.53 26.29 -11.39
N LEU A 419 -4.23 25.23 -10.95
CA LEU A 419 -3.68 24.09 -10.18
C LEU A 419 -2.61 24.47 -9.12
N VAL A 420 -2.87 25.52 -8.35
CA VAL A 420 -1.87 26.14 -7.46
C VAL A 420 -1.47 25.19 -6.33
N ASP A 421 -2.43 24.51 -5.71
CA ASP A 421 -2.20 23.53 -4.65
C ASP A 421 -1.32 22.37 -5.15
N GLU A 422 -1.68 21.76 -6.28
CA GLU A 422 -0.92 20.66 -6.89
C GLU A 422 0.49 21.10 -7.32
N SER A 423 0.60 22.25 -8.00
CA SER A 423 1.86 22.72 -8.57
C SER A 423 2.88 23.12 -7.49
N LEU A 424 2.43 23.79 -6.42
CA LEU A 424 3.27 24.09 -5.27
C LEU A 424 3.68 22.83 -4.50
N ALA A 425 2.84 21.80 -4.46
CA ALA A 425 3.19 20.52 -3.84
C ALA A 425 4.28 19.77 -4.63
N ILE A 426 4.26 19.82 -5.97
CA ILE A 426 5.33 19.27 -6.82
C ILE A 426 6.60 20.10 -6.68
N LEU A 427 6.53 21.44 -6.79
CA LEU A 427 7.70 22.31 -6.62
C LEU A 427 8.36 22.14 -5.25
N ALA A 428 7.59 22.02 -4.16
CA ALA A 428 8.12 21.76 -2.82
C ALA A 428 8.75 20.36 -2.66
N MET A 429 8.37 19.39 -3.49
CA MET A 429 9.02 18.08 -3.57
C MET A 429 10.31 18.12 -4.40
N LEU A 430 10.33 18.91 -5.49
CA LEU A 430 11.52 19.15 -6.32
C LEU A 430 12.56 20.04 -5.63
N ALA A 431 12.18 20.89 -4.67
CA ALA A 431 13.09 21.78 -3.93
C ALA A 431 14.16 21.07 -3.05
N GLY A 432 14.21 19.74 -3.06
CA GLY A 432 15.34 18.94 -2.54
C GLY A 432 16.41 18.60 -3.60
N ASN A 433 16.25 19.04 -4.85
CA ASN A 433 17.23 18.91 -5.94
C ASN A 433 17.83 20.30 -6.23
N GLN A 434 19.16 20.36 -6.39
CA GLN A 434 19.93 21.58 -6.60
C GLN A 434 19.56 22.32 -7.91
N GLU A 435 19.54 21.59 -9.02
CA GLU A 435 19.20 22.05 -10.39
C GLU A 435 17.80 22.69 -10.38
N ALA A 436 16.84 22.05 -9.69
CA ALA A 436 15.49 22.57 -9.49
C ALA A 436 15.46 23.91 -8.75
N VAL A 437 16.26 24.07 -7.70
CA VAL A 437 16.32 25.28 -6.86
C VAL A 437 16.98 26.45 -7.61
N GLU A 438 17.97 26.15 -8.46
CA GLU A 438 18.60 27.13 -9.36
C GLU A 438 17.62 27.63 -10.43
N GLU A 439 16.84 26.72 -11.04
CA GLU A 439 15.75 27.09 -11.94
C GLU A 439 14.67 27.92 -11.23
N MET A 440 14.22 27.52 -10.03
CA MET A 440 13.21 28.28 -9.26
C MET A 440 13.67 29.70 -8.90
N GLY A 441 14.96 29.89 -8.61
CA GLY A 441 15.55 31.22 -8.38
C GLY A 441 15.67 32.06 -9.65
N SER A 442 15.83 31.42 -10.81
CA SER A 442 16.08 32.07 -12.11
C SER A 442 14.79 32.42 -12.87
N HIS A 443 13.80 31.52 -12.87
CA HIS A 443 12.54 31.66 -13.61
C HIS A 443 11.47 32.48 -12.85
N GLY A 444 11.88 33.52 -12.13
CA GLY A 444 10.95 34.43 -11.44
C GLY A 444 10.16 33.81 -10.28
N GLY A 445 10.59 32.65 -9.76
CA GLY A 445 9.87 31.95 -8.69
C GLY A 445 9.78 32.75 -7.40
N VAL A 446 10.82 33.52 -7.03
CA VAL A 446 10.83 34.31 -5.78
C VAL A 446 9.65 35.28 -5.66
N PRO A 447 9.43 36.26 -6.57
CA PRO A 447 8.28 37.16 -6.47
C PRO A 447 6.92 36.44 -6.59
N CYS A 448 6.84 35.35 -7.38
CA CYS A 448 5.64 34.53 -7.47
C CYS A 448 5.28 33.88 -6.12
N LEU A 449 6.24 33.22 -5.47
CA LEU A 449 6.07 32.54 -4.19
C LEU A 449 5.78 33.52 -3.05
N LEU A 450 6.39 34.72 -3.07
CA LEU A 450 6.12 35.80 -2.13
C LEU A 450 4.66 36.29 -2.25
N GLY A 451 4.17 36.51 -3.47
CA GLY A 451 2.75 36.81 -3.73
C GLY A 451 1.82 35.74 -3.15
N ILE A 452 2.10 34.45 -3.38
CA ILE A 452 1.32 33.36 -2.77
C ILE A 452 1.37 33.38 -1.23
N ILE A 453 2.51 33.70 -0.61
CA ILE A 453 2.63 33.77 0.87
C ILE A 453 1.80 34.94 1.45
N ARG A 454 1.71 36.05 0.73
CA ARG A 454 0.93 37.24 1.13
C ARG A 454 -0.56 37.06 0.88
N ASP A 455 -0.93 36.65 -0.33
CA ASP A 455 -2.28 36.79 -0.87
C ASP A 455 -3.13 35.51 -0.73
N SER A 456 -2.52 34.33 -0.54
CA SER A 456 -3.26 33.06 -0.40
C SER A 456 -3.80 32.83 1.01
N THR A 457 -5.06 32.42 1.11
CA THR A 457 -5.68 31.94 2.37
C THR A 457 -5.36 30.47 2.66
N CYS A 458 -4.84 29.70 1.70
CA CYS A 458 -4.56 28.28 1.89
C CYS A 458 -3.25 28.07 2.67
N GLY A 459 -3.36 27.61 3.93
CA GLY A 459 -2.20 27.36 4.79
C GLY A 459 -1.16 26.38 4.20
N ARG A 460 -1.58 25.43 3.35
CA ARG A 460 -0.64 24.53 2.65
C ARG A 460 0.14 25.23 1.56
N ASN A 461 -0.50 26.14 0.80
CA ASN A 461 0.15 26.86 -0.28
C ASN A 461 1.19 27.83 0.28
N ARG A 462 0.84 28.55 1.36
CA ARG A 462 1.80 29.37 2.12
C ARG A 462 2.96 28.56 2.70
N GLU A 463 2.69 27.33 3.18
CA GLU A 463 3.73 26.41 3.68
C GLU A 463 4.67 25.94 2.56
N ASN A 464 4.12 25.43 1.46
CA ASN A 464 4.89 24.96 0.30
C ASN A 464 5.73 26.09 -0.29
N SER A 465 5.14 27.27 -0.49
CA SER A 465 5.88 28.44 -0.98
C SER A 465 7.03 28.86 -0.05
N ALA A 466 6.84 28.76 1.27
CA ALA A 466 7.90 29.05 2.23
C ALA A 466 8.99 27.97 2.31
N VAL A 467 8.65 26.70 2.05
CA VAL A 467 9.63 25.62 1.89
C VAL A 467 10.51 25.85 0.65
N ILE A 468 9.89 26.18 -0.49
CA ILE A 468 10.58 26.47 -1.75
C ILE A 468 11.46 27.71 -1.60
N LEU A 469 10.89 28.82 -1.12
CA LEU A 469 11.60 30.08 -0.95
C LEU A 469 12.80 29.95 0.01
N TYR A 470 12.65 29.18 1.10
CA TYR A 470 13.77 28.89 2.01
C TYR A 470 14.89 28.10 1.33
N ALA A 471 14.59 27.14 0.45
CA ALA A 471 15.59 26.42 -0.32
C ALA A 471 16.33 27.36 -1.31
N VAL A 472 15.59 28.18 -2.06
CA VAL A 472 16.16 29.20 -2.96
C VAL A 472 17.05 30.17 -2.20
N CYS A 473 16.63 30.67 -1.05
CA CYS A 473 17.42 31.59 -0.21
C CYS A 473 18.55 30.93 0.61
N ILE A 474 18.61 29.59 0.68
CA ILE A 474 19.82 28.88 1.11
C ILE A 474 20.86 28.92 -0.01
N ASN A 475 20.43 28.58 -1.22
CA ASN A 475 21.31 28.35 -2.35
C ASN A 475 21.86 29.67 -2.93
N ASP A 476 20.97 30.56 -3.37
CA ASP A 476 21.31 31.87 -3.90
C ASP A 476 21.01 32.96 -2.87
N ARG A 477 22.08 33.48 -2.24
CA ARG A 477 21.99 34.57 -1.26
C ARG A 477 21.62 35.91 -1.90
N THR A 478 21.72 36.08 -3.23
CA THR A 478 21.30 37.32 -3.90
C THR A 478 19.78 37.49 -3.87
N LYS A 479 19.04 36.37 -3.87
CA LYS A 479 17.56 36.33 -3.77
C LYS A 479 17.03 36.91 -2.45
N LEU A 480 17.86 36.96 -1.41
CA LEU A 480 17.51 37.66 -0.16
C LEU A 480 17.27 39.16 -0.36
N ARG A 481 17.75 39.78 -1.45
CA ARG A 481 17.41 41.17 -1.79
C ARG A 481 15.92 41.31 -2.15
N GLU A 482 15.43 40.46 -3.05
CA GLU A 482 14.02 40.44 -3.49
C GLU A 482 13.08 40.19 -2.29
N VAL A 483 13.50 39.30 -1.36
CA VAL A 483 12.75 39.01 -0.12
C VAL A 483 12.78 40.17 0.89
N ARG A 484 13.86 40.96 0.97
CA ARG A 484 13.89 42.20 1.78
C ARG A 484 12.91 43.23 1.25
N GLU A 485 12.88 43.43 -0.06
CA GLU A 485 12.04 44.44 -0.70
C GLU A 485 10.55 44.16 -0.43
N GLU A 486 10.12 42.89 -0.53
CA GLU A 486 8.77 42.46 -0.10
C GLU A 486 8.54 42.59 1.42
N GLU A 487 9.51 42.21 2.27
CA GLU A 487 9.38 42.28 3.73
C GLU A 487 9.29 43.73 4.25
N GLU A 488 10.04 44.66 3.65
CA GLU A 488 10.02 46.09 4.00
C GLU A 488 8.75 46.79 3.51
N LEU A 489 8.11 46.32 2.43
CA LEU A 489 6.85 46.84 1.91
C LEU A 489 5.60 46.24 2.58
N HIS A 490 5.63 44.95 2.95
CA HIS A 490 4.43 44.19 3.31
C HIS A 490 4.56 43.35 4.59
N GLY A 491 5.77 43.13 5.12
CA GLY A 491 6.01 42.26 6.29
C GLY A 491 5.63 40.79 6.04
N THR A 492 5.58 40.35 4.78
CA THR A 492 5.02 39.08 4.32
C THR A 492 5.64 37.85 5.01
N ILE A 493 6.94 37.87 5.28
CA ILE A 493 7.66 36.78 5.97
C ILE A 493 7.46 36.88 7.49
N SER A 494 7.49 38.07 8.10
CA SER A 494 7.16 38.24 9.52
C SER A 494 5.73 37.81 9.86
N GLN A 495 4.76 38.17 9.03
CA GLN A 495 3.37 37.72 9.17
C GLN A 495 3.26 36.19 9.05
N LEU A 496 4.01 35.56 8.13
CA LEU A 496 4.05 34.10 8.03
C LEU A 496 4.74 33.44 9.23
N ALA A 497 5.81 34.04 9.76
CA ALA A 497 6.53 33.55 10.93
C ALA A 497 5.68 33.55 12.22
N GLN A 498 4.69 34.44 12.31
CA GLN A 498 3.72 34.49 13.40
C GLN A 498 2.52 33.56 13.15
N ASN A 499 1.87 33.70 11.99
CA ASN A 499 0.52 33.19 11.72
C ASN A 499 0.46 31.98 10.77
N GLY A 500 1.61 31.46 10.32
CA GLY A 500 1.69 30.27 9.48
C GLY A 500 1.52 28.95 10.23
N THR A 501 1.55 27.83 9.48
CA THR A 501 1.65 26.47 10.04
C THR A 501 2.97 26.27 10.80
N SER A 502 3.10 25.22 11.60
CA SER A 502 4.35 24.93 12.32
C SER A 502 5.57 24.73 11.41
N ARG A 503 5.40 24.23 10.17
CA ARG A 503 6.49 24.14 9.18
C ARG A 503 6.75 25.48 8.50
N ALA A 504 5.69 26.20 8.09
CA ALA A 504 5.81 27.52 7.47
C ALA A 504 6.53 28.51 8.39
N ARG A 505 6.17 28.54 9.69
CA ARG A 505 6.80 29.41 10.70
C ARG A 505 8.29 29.12 10.88
N ARG A 506 8.69 27.84 10.96
CA ARG A 506 10.12 27.45 11.03
C ARG A 506 10.90 27.94 9.81
N LYS A 507 10.34 27.77 8.60
CA LYS A 507 11.00 28.20 7.36
C LYS A 507 11.06 29.72 7.25
N ALA A 508 9.97 30.44 7.54
CA ALA A 508 9.92 31.90 7.57
C ALA A 508 10.92 32.50 8.58
N ALA A 509 10.99 31.99 9.81
CA ALA A 509 11.98 32.42 10.80
C ALA A 509 13.42 32.19 10.33
N GLY A 510 13.68 31.07 9.65
CA GLY A 510 14.98 30.77 9.03
C GLY A 510 15.35 31.66 7.84
N ILE A 511 14.37 32.25 7.14
CA ILE A 511 14.61 33.31 6.14
C ILE A 511 15.01 34.62 6.85
N LEU A 512 14.23 35.04 7.86
CA LEU A 512 14.48 36.29 8.62
C LEU A 512 15.85 36.30 9.32
N ASP A 513 16.24 35.20 9.94
CA ASP A 513 17.59 35.03 10.53
C ASP A 513 18.71 35.21 9.48
N ARG A 514 18.56 34.62 8.28
CA ARG A 514 19.51 34.80 7.17
C ARG A 514 19.55 36.23 6.64
N MET A 515 18.41 36.93 6.64
CA MET A 515 18.31 38.36 6.30
C MET A 515 19.01 39.24 7.33
N ASN A 516 18.93 38.93 8.62
CA ASN A 516 19.62 39.69 9.67
C ASN A 516 21.14 39.47 9.59
N ARG A 517 21.60 38.22 9.55
CA ARG A 517 23.04 37.90 9.43
C ARG A 517 23.72 38.49 8.18
N THR A 518 23.00 38.66 7.08
CA THR A 518 23.54 39.34 5.88
C THR A 518 23.54 40.86 5.97
N ARG A 519 22.67 41.44 6.81
CA ARG A 519 22.64 42.89 7.08
C ARG A 519 23.81 43.31 7.99
N ASP A 520 24.10 42.50 9.00
CA ASP A 520 25.22 42.76 9.94
C ASP A 520 26.57 42.72 9.21
N VAL A 521 26.80 41.70 8.36
CA VAL A 521 28.06 41.59 7.59
C VAL A 521 28.29 42.80 6.69
N ALA A 522 27.25 43.34 6.04
CA ALA A 522 27.37 44.54 5.22
C ALA A 522 27.68 45.81 6.04
N TYR A 523 27.24 45.86 7.30
CA TYR A 523 27.51 46.95 8.25
C TYR A 523 28.93 46.91 8.84
N PHE A 524 29.66 45.79 8.69
CA PHE A 524 31.07 45.64 9.09
C PHE A 524 32.05 45.70 7.91
N SER A 525 31.57 46.01 6.70
CA SER A 525 32.38 46.15 5.48
C SER A 525 32.22 47.52 4.78
N MET A 526 31.72 48.52 5.52
CA MET A 526 31.80 49.95 5.22
C MET A 526 32.61 50.65 6.31
#